data_AF-A0A1V5QWT1-F1
#
_entry.id   AF-A0A1V5QWT1-F1
#
_cell.length_a   1.000
_cell.length_b   1.000
_cell.length_c   1.000
_cell.angle_alpha   90.00
_cell.angle_beta   90.00
_cell.angle_gamma   90.00
#
_symmetry.space_group_name_H-M   'P 1'
#
loop_
_entity.id
_entity.type
_entity.pdbx_description
1 polymer ?
#
loop_
_entity_poly.entity_id
_entity_poly.type
_entity_poly.pdbx_seq_one_letter_code
_entity_poly.pdbx_strand_id
1 'polypeptide(L)' 'MCEGTELEVNTRVRMNFGMNAKGLVQMDITVEMPTAEQAQEEARKAIDAYRAICTEKGLKLADSAA' A
#
# COMPACT_ATOMS: atom_id res chain seq x y z
N MET A 1 33.05 -23.49 8.10
CA MET A 1 33.23 -22.33 7.19
C MET A 1 31.86 -22.00 6.64
N CYS A 2 31.36 -20.83 7.04
CA CYS A 2 30.22 -20.07 6.52
C CYS A 2 28.96 -20.86 6.13
N GLU A 3 28.06 -21.07 7.10
CA GLU A 3 26.63 -21.25 6.84
C GLU A 3 26.09 -19.93 6.26
N GLY A 4 25.61 -19.99 5.02
CA GLY A 4 24.94 -18.86 4.39
C GLY A 4 23.61 -18.60 5.10
N THR A 5 23.53 -17.53 5.87
CA THR A 5 22.25 -16.96 6.28
C THR A 5 21.58 -16.39 5.03
N GLU A 6 20.67 -17.18 4.47
CA GLU A 6 19.69 -16.71 3.50
C GLU A 6 18.94 -15.57 4.18
N LEU A 7 19.22 -14.32 3.79
CA LEU A 7 18.44 -13.16 4.22
C LEU A 7 17.02 -13.40 3.71
N GLU A 8 16.14 -13.81 4.63
CA GLU A 8 14.72 -13.99 4.33
C GLU A 8 14.18 -12.65 3.85
N VAL A 9 14.05 -12.53 2.52
CA VAL A 9 13.57 -11.31 1.89
C VAL A 9 12.10 -11.20 2.24
N ASN A 10 11.80 -10.47 3.31
CA ASN A 10 10.44 -10.18 3.71
C ASN A 10 9.83 -9.21 2.69
N THR A 11 9.22 -9.76 1.63
CA THR A 11 8.40 -8.98 0.70
C THR A 11 7.01 -8.85 1.30
N ARG A 12 6.57 -7.60 1.52
CA ARG A 12 5.27 -7.35 2.15
C ARG A 12 4.61 -6.12 1.55
N VAL A 13 3.35 -6.27 1.20
CA VAL A 13 2.44 -5.15 0.90
C VAL A 13 1.29 -5.20 1.88
N ARG A 14 1.11 -4.13 2.66
CA ARG A 14 -0.03 -3.96 3.56
C ARG A 14 -0.83 -2.76 3.10
N MET A 15 -2.14 -2.95 2.92
CA MET A 15 -3.09 -1.88 2.64
C MET A 15 -4.13 -1.82 3.77
N ASN A 16 -4.24 -0.67 4.41
CA ASN A 16 -5.25 -0.40 5.42
C ASN A 16 -6.27 0.61 4.91
N PHE A 17 -7.55 0.34 5.19
CA PHE A 17 -8.67 1.22 4.87
C PHE A 17 -9.20 1.81 6.18
N GLY A 18 -8.91 3.08 6.45
CA GLY A 18 -9.48 3.81 7.57
C GLY A 18 -10.53 4.81 7.09
N MET A 19 -11.73 4.82 7.67
CA MET A 19 -12.75 5.82 7.36
C MET A 19 -12.93 6.77 8.54
N ASN A 20 -12.91 8.08 8.29
CA ASN A 20 -13.17 9.07 9.32
C ASN A 20 -14.67 9.31 9.53
N ALA A 21 -15.02 10.09 10.56
CA ALA A 21 -16.42 10.43 10.88
C ALA A 21 -17.17 11.20 9.78
N LYS A 22 -16.47 11.74 8.76
CA LYS A 22 -17.06 12.41 7.59
C LYS A 22 -17.30 11.46 6.42
N GLY A 23 -17.04 10.16 6.60
CA GLY A 23 -17.16 9.16 5.54
C GLY A 23 -16.02 9.21 4.51
N LEU A 24 -14.92 9.91 4.82
CA LEU A 24 -13.75 9.97 3.95
C LEU A 24 -12.78 8.85 4.32
N VAL A 25 -12.30 8.16 3.29
CA VAL A 25 -11.38 7.03 3.40
C VAL A 25 -9.94 7.52 3.25
N GLN A 26 -9.12 7.16 4.23
CA GLN A 26 -7.69 7.39 4.29
C GLN A 26 -6.95 6.10 3.89
N MET A 27 -6.06 6.27 2.92
CA MET A 27 -5.18 5.23 2.40
C MET A 27 -3.90 5.17 3.24
N ASP A 28 -3.61 4.00 3.81
CA ASP A 28 -2.33 3.71 4.45
C ASP A 28 -1.75 2.46 3.79
N ILE A 29 -0.65 2.64 3.07
CA ILE A 29 0.03 1.58 2.33
C ILE A 29 1.46 1.49 2.83
N THR A 30 1.88 0.29 3.20
CA THR A 30 3.26 -0.02 3.57
C THR A 30 3.77 -1.08 2.59
N VAL A 31 4.92 -0.79 1.95
CA VAL A 31 5.58 -1.70 1.01
C VAL A 31 7.01 -1.92 1.48
N GLU A 32 7.37 -3.18 1.70
CA GLU A 32 8.70 -3.64 2.09
C GLU A 32 9.24 -4.54 0.97
N MET A 33 10.35 -4.12 0.35
CA MET A 33 11.00 -4.80 -0.79
C MET A 33 12.53 -4.67 -0.68
N PRO A 34 13.31 -5.56 -1.33
CA PRO A 34 14.78 -5.49 -1.36
C PRO A 34 15.36 -4.16 -1.82
N THR A 35 14.71 -3.49 -2.77
CA THR A 35 15.19 -2.24 -3.35
C THR A 35 14.10 -1.17 -3.36
N ALA A 36 14.55 0.09 -3.39
CA ALA A 36 13.66 1.24 -3.47
C ALA A 36 12.86 1.23 -4.78
N GLU A 37 13.46 0.80 -5.89
CA GLU A 37 12.79 0.71 -7.19
C GLU A 37 11.63 -0.29 -7.15
N GLN A 38 11.85 -1.48 -6.57
CA GLN A 38 10.80 -2.49 -6.40
C GLN A 38 9.70 -2.00 -5.46
N ALA A 39 10.07 -1.37 -4.34
CA ALA A 39 9.11 -0.77 -3.42
C ALA A 39 8.25 0.30 -4.09
N GLN A 40 8.86 1.13 -4.94
CA GLN A 40 8.15 2.18 -5.67
C GLN A 40 7.18 1.60 -6.70
N GLU A 41 7.59 0.58 -7.45
CA GLU A 41 6.72 -0.07 -8.44
C GLU A 41 5.50 -0.71 -7.77
N GLU A 42 5.71 -1.47 -6.70
CA GLU A 42 4.63 -2.14 -5.98
C GLU A 42 3.74 -1.16 -5.21
N ALA A 43 4.30 -0.07 -4.69
CA ALA A 43 3.51 1.00 -4.09
C ALA A 43 2.55 1.64 -5.11
N ARG A 44 3.00 1.87 -6.36
CA ARG A 44 2.12 2.39 -7.43
C ARG A 44 0.96 1.44 -7.71
N LYS A 45 1.25 0.15 -7.87
CA LYS A 45 0.22 -0.89 -8.08
C LYS A 45 -0.78 -0.94 -6.94
N ALA A 46 -0.31 -0.88 -5.69
CA ALA A 46 -1.15 -0.89 -4.50
C ALA A 46 -2.06 0.35 -4.40
N ILE A 47 -1.55 1.53 -4.74
CA ILE A 47 -2.34 2.77 -4.78
C ILE A 47 -3.44 2.68 -5.84
N ASP A 48 -3.12 2.19 -7.03
CA ASP A 48 -4.09 2.05 -8.12
C ASP A 48 -5.19 1.04 -7.75
N ALA A 49 -4.81 -0.10 -7.17
CA ALA A 49 -5.76 -1.09 -6.66
C ALA A 49 -6.66 -0.50 -5.56
N TYR A 50 -6.10 0.27 -4.63
CA TYR A 50 -6.86 0.93 -3.57
C TYR A 50 -7.90 1.90 -4.13
N ARG A 51 -7.51 2.71 -5.12
CA ARG A 51 -8.39 3.67 -5.80
C ARG A 51 -9.52 2.97 -6.55
N ALA A 52 -9.22 1.88 -7.26
CA ALA A 52 -10.21 1.07 -7.94
C ALA A 52 -11.24 0.52 -6.93
N ILE A 53 -10.79 -0.08 -5.83
CA ILE A 53 -11.67 -0.58 -4.76
C ILE A 53 -12.55 0.52 -4.19
N CYS A 54 -11.98 1.70 -3.91
CA CYS A 54 -12.76 2.82 -3.39
C CYS A 54 -13.84 3.27 -4.38
N THR A 55 -13.50 3.36 -5.66
CA THR A 55 -14.43 3.75 -6.72
C THR A 55 -15.57 2.74 -6.87
N GLU A 56 -15.24 1.45 -6.95
CA GLU A 56 -16.23 0.36 -7.06
C GLU A 56 -17.18 0.29 -5.86
N LYS A 57 -16.69 0.62 -4.67
CA LYS A 57 -17.47 0.60 -3.42
C LYS A 57 -18.13 1.94 -3.09
N GLY A 58 -17.99 2.97 -3.93
CA GLY A 58 -18.55 4.30 -3.69
C GLY A 58 -17.93 5.03 -2.50
N LEU A 59 -16.71 4.66 -2.11
CA LEU A 59 -15.95 5.26 -1.01
C LEU A 59 -15.28 6.55 -1.49
N LYS A 60 -15.41 7.62 -0.70
CA LYS A 60 -14.81 8.92 -1.01
C LYS A 60 -13.43 9.02 -0.39
N LEU A 61 -12.40 9.23 -1.20
CA LEU A 61 -11.03 9.42 -0.71
C LEU A 61 -10.89 10.78 -0.02
N ALA A 62 -10.18 10.80 1.12
CA ALA A 62 -9.89 12.02 1.87
C ALA A 62 -9.05 13.04 1.07
N ASP A 63 -8.32 12.57 0.06
CA ASP A 63 -7.47 13.36 -0.84
C ASP A 63 -8.26 14.20 -1.87
N SER A 64 -9.59 14.15 -1.84
CA SER A 64 -10.47 14.95 -2.71
C SER A 64 -10.59 16.42 -2.26
N ALA A 65 -9.70 16.90 -1.38
CA ALA A 65 -9.66 18.28 -0.93
C ALA A 65 -8.47 19.01 -1.56
N ALA A 66 -8.63 19.39 -2.83
CA ALA A 66 -7.89 20.48 -3.46
C ALA A 66 -8.81 21.69 -3.61
#